data_AF-A0A7Y2YPQ1-F1
#
_entry.id   AF-A0A7Y2YPQ1-F1
#
_cell.length_a   1.000
_cell.length_b   1.000
_cell.length_c   1.000
_cell.angle_alpha   90.00
_cell.angle_beta   90.00
_cell.angle_gamma   90.00
#
_symmetry.space_group_name_H-M   'P 1'
#
loop_
_entity.id
_entity.type
_entity.pdbx_description
1 polymer ?
#
loop_
_entity_poly.entity_id
_entity_poly.type
_entity_poly.pdbx_seq_one_letter_code
_entity_poly.pdbx_strand_id
1 'polypeptide(L)'
;MVADEWYSPFLKYFGIGKKNYVRAGHAALVLIDKNTGHLEYHDFGRYITPEPYARVRGQLTDAELQFPLTASIKNGKIENLEELLTFLATHPKLT
;
A
#
# COMPACT_ATOMS: atom_id res chain seq x y z
N MET A 1 16.85 2.75 5.55
CA MET A 1 17.95 2.03 4.88
C MET A 1 18.06 2.54 3.47
N VAL A 2 19.29 2.81 3.03
CA VAL A 2 19.59 3.10 1.62
C VAL A 2 20.16 1.82 1.04
N ALA A 3 19.98 1.61 -0.27
CA ALA A 3 20.47 0.41 -0.92
C ALA A 3 22.03 0.39 -0.93
N ASP A 4 22.64 -0.79 -0.92
CA ASP A 4 24.09 -0.97 -0.70
C ASP A 4 24.95 -0.73 -1.96
N GLU A 5 24.33 -0.38 -3.09
CA GLU A 5 25.05 -0.17 -4.34
C GLU A 5 25.99 1.04 -4.24
N TRP A 6 27.14 0.95 -4.91
CA TRP A 6 28.19 1.96 -4.88
C TRP A 6 27.71 3.37 -5.22
N TYR A 7 26.65 3.51 -6.03
CA TYR A 7 26.10 4.78 -6.46
C TYR A 7 25.13 5.41 -5.43
N SER A 8 24.58 4.60 -4.52
CA SER A 8 23.56 5.00 -3.54
C SER A 8 23.96 6.21 -2.67
N PRO A 9 25.21 6.32 -2.15
CA PRO A 9 25.65 7.51 -1.41
C PRO A 9 25.66 8.81 -2.23
N PHE A 10 25.72 8.71 -3.57
CA PHE A 10 25.79 9.86 -4.46
C PHE A 10 24.42 10.41 -4.86
N LEU A 11 23.34 9.62 -4.73
CA LEU A 11 21.98 10.01 -5.11
C LEU A 11 21.50 11.32 -4.46
N LYS A 12 21.92 11.58 -3.22
CA LYS A 12 21.62 12.82 -2.49
C LYS A 12 22.14 14.08 -3.21
N TYR A 13 23.24 13.99 -3.97
CA TYR A 13 23.80 15.13 -4.71
C TYR A 13 22.98 15.47 -5.96
N PHE A 14 22.18 14.51 -6.45
CA PHE A 14 21.20 14.70 -7.52
C PHE A 14 19.80 15.05 -7.00
N GLY A 15 19.66 15.32 -5.69
CA GLY A 15 18.37 15.61 -5.07
C GLY A 15 17.49 14.38 -4.82
N ILE A 16 18.00 13.18 -5.03
CA ILE A 16 17.27 11.92 -4.83
C ILE A 16 17.56 11.41 -3.41
N GLY A 17 16.69 11.78 -2.47
CA GLY A 17 16.79 11.34 -1.07
C GLY A 17 17.75 12.16 -0.20
N LYS A 18 18.18 11.56 0.92
CA LYS A 18 19.09 12.11 1.93
C LYS A 18 20.18 11.09 2.25
N LYS A 19 21.10 11.44 3.16
CA LYS A 19 22.23 10.59 3.56
C LYS A 19 21.82 9.17 4.01
N ASN A 20 20.67 9.01 4.66
CA ASN A 20 20.27 7.76 5.31
C ASN A 20 18.95 7.16 4.77
N TYR A 21 18.31 7.81 3.79
CA TYR A 21 17.07 7.31 3.19
C TYR A 21 16.87 7.89 1.78
N VAL A 22 16.22 7.10 0.92
CA VAL A 22 15.68 7.58 -0.35
C VAL A 22 14.17 7.76 -0.18
N ARG A 23 13.62 8.84 -0.72
CA ARG A 23 12.16 9.02 -0.78
C ARG A 23 11.65 8.15 -1.92
N ALA A 24 11.02 7.03 -1.58
CA ALA A 24 10.32 6.17 -2.52
C ALA A 24 8.82 6.25 -2.25
N GLY A 25 8.02 6.17 -3.31
CA GLY A 25 6.59 5.93 -3.19
C GLY A 25 6.34 4.46 -2.91
N HIS A 26 5.23 4.18 -2.24
CA HIS A 26 4.69 2.84 -2.08
C HIS A 26 3.40 2.72 -2.89
N ALA A 27 3.12 1.52 -3.39
CA ALA A 27 1.94 1.25 -4.19
C ALA A 27 1.16 0.08 -3.62
N ALA A 28 -0.16 0.19 -3.70
CA ALA A 28 -1.09 -0.81 -3.22
C ALA A 28 -2.26 -0.96 -4.21
N LEU A 29 -2.96 -2.08 -4.07
CA LEU A 29 -4.11 -2.45 -4.87
C LEU A 29 -5.28 -2.77 -3.93
N VAL A 30 -6.46 -2.25 -4.27
CA VAL A 30 -7.71 -2.67 -3.63
C VAL A 30 -8.55 -3.41 -4.68
N LEU A 31 -8.81 -4.69 -4.43
CA LEU A 31 -9.71 -5.51 -5.21
C LEU A 31 -11.12 -5.39 -4.62
N ILE A 32 -12.11 -5.32 -5.50
CA ILE A 32 -13.52 -5.17 -5.10
C ILE A 32 -14.32 -6.32 -5.72
N ASP A 33 -14.94 -7.14 -4.88
CA ASP A 33 -15.91 -8.13 -5.34
C ASP A 33 -17.16 -7.39 -5.86
N LYS A 34 -17.49 -7.61 -7.14
CA LYS A 34 -18.60 -6.91 -7.80
C LYS A 34 -19.98 -7.27 -7.26
N ASN A 35 -20.13 -8.48 -6.72
CA ASN A 35 -21.41 -9.00 -6.22
C ASN A 35 -21.65 -8.61 -4.77
N THR A 36 -20.60 -8.63 -3.94
CA THR A 36 -20.72 -8.39 -2.49
C THR A 36 -20.26 -7.00 -2.07
N GLY A 37 -19.49 -6.30 -2.89
CA GLY A 37 -18.83 -5.06 -2.52
C GLY A 37 -17.66 -5.25 -1.56
N HIS A 38 -17.25 -6.49 -1.29
CA HIS A 38 -16.13 -6.79 -0.39
C HIS A 38 -14.82 -6.20 -0.93
N LEU A 39 -14.01 -5.63 -0.02
CA LEU A 39 -12.76 -4.97 -0.34
C LEU A 39 -11.58 -5.84 0.14
N GLU A 40 -10.63 -6.12 -0.73
CA GLU A 40 -9.38 -6.79 -0.38
C GLU A 40 -8.21 -5.88 -0.73
N TYR A 41 -7.42 -5.49 0.28
CA TYR A 41 -6.23 -4.68 0.09
C TYR A 41 -4.99 -5.55 -0.01
N HIS A 42 -4.13 -5.20 -0.96
CA HIS A 42 -2.85 -5.84 -1.18
C HIS A 42 -1.76 -4.83 -1.46
N ASP A 43 -0.62 -4.99 -0.80
CA ASP A 43 0.60 -4.28 -1.12
C ASP A 43 1.81 -5.20 -0.96
N PHE A 44 2.95 -4.80 -1.51
CA PHE A 44 4.18 -5.58 -1.46
C PHE A 44 5.27 -4.81 -0.75
N GLY A 45 5.81 -5.39 0.32
CA GLY A 45 6.79 -4.71 1.15
C GLY A 45 7.62 -5.66 1.99
N ARG A 46 8.59 -5.08 2.70
CA ARG A 46 9.46 -5.81 3.63
C ARG A 46 8.78 -5.92 4.99
N TYR A 47 7.71 -6.71 5.05
CA TYR A 47 6.87 -6.89 6.24
C TYR A 47 7.25 -8.13 7.03
N ILE A 48 7.95 -7.97 8.17
CA ILE A 48 8.33 -9.09 9.06
C ILE A 48 9.00 -10.22 8.24
N THR A 49 9.92 -9.85 7.34
CA THR A 49 10.71 -10.77 6.51
C THR A 49 12.20 -10.55 6.77
N PRO A 50 13.03 -11.62 6.76
CA PRO A 50 14.47 -11.45 6.81
C PRO A 50 14.96 -10.78 5.52
N GLU A 51 16.04 -10.01 5.60
CA GLU A 51 16.71 -9.49 4.41
C GLU A 51 17.26 -10.66 3.58
N PRO A 52 17.18 -10.62 2.22
CA PRO A 52 16.70 -9.51 1.38
C PRO A 52 15.22 -9.62 0.95
N TYR A 53 14.44 -10.49 1.59
CA TYR A 53 13.10 -10.86 1.13
C TYR A 53 12.04 -9.82 1.46
N ALA A 54 10.93 -9.90 0.73
CA ALA A 54 9.72 -9.13 0.91
C ALA A 54 8.52 -10.06 0.69
N ARG A 55 7.33 -9.61 1.08
CA ARG A 55 6.09 -10.39 0.91
C ARG A 55 4.93 -9.50 0.52
N VAL A 56 3.90 -10.14 -0.04
CA VAL A 56 2.59 -9.54 -0.19
C VAL A 56 1.90 -9.50 1.17
N ARG A 57 1.27 -8.38 1.47
CA ARG A 57 0.36 -8.20 2.61
C ARG A 57 -1.08 -8.34 2.13
N GLY A 58 -1.95 -8.84 2.98
CA GLY A 58 -3.38 -8.93 2.70
C GLY A 58 -4.13 -9.46 3.92
N GLN A 59 -5.46 -9.35 3.90
CA GLN A 59 -6.32 -9.72 5.03
C GLN A 59 -6.05 -11.15 5.58
N LEU A 60 -5.66 -12.09 4.70
CA LEU A 60 -5.37 -13.48 5.10
C LEU A 60 -4.16 -13.59 6.06
N THR A 61 -3.14 -12.76 5.85
CA THR A 61 -1.89 -12.80 6.62
C THR A 61 -1.77 -11.67 7.64
N ASP A 62 -2.60 -10.63 7.51
CA ASP A 62 -2.50 -9.37 8.24
C ASP A 62 -3.92 -8.91 8.61
N ALA A 63 -4.33 -9.24 9.84
CA ALA A 63 -5.70 -9.04 10.32
C ALA A 63 -6.11 -7.56 10.37
N GLU A 64 -5.14 -6.65 10.46
CA GLU A 64 -5.37 -5.21 10.44
C GLU A 64 -5.90 -4.71 9.08
N LEU A 65 -5.71 -5.47 7.99
CA LEU A 65 -6.13 -5.09 6.64
C LEU A 65 -7.60 -5.41 6.33
N GLN A 66 -8.41 -5.67 7.36
CA GLN A 66 -9.84 -5.84 7.21
C GLN A 66 -10.56 -4.48 7.17
N PHE A 67 -11.31 -4.23 6.11
CA PHE A 67 -12.07 -2.98 5.96
C PHE A 67 -13.36 -3.02 6.79
N PRO A 68 -13.70 -1.93 7.49
CA PRO A 68 -14.99 -1.81 8.18
C PRO A 68 -16.14 -1.39 7.24
N LEU A 69 -15.86 -1.16 5.95
CA LEU A 69 -16.82 -0.75 4.94
C LEU A 69 -16.74 -1.60 3.68
N THR A 70 -17.79 -1.52 2.86
CA THR A 70 -17.92 -2.20 1.57
C THR A 70 -18.20 -1.21 0.45
N ALA A 71 -17.88 -1.57 -0.79
CA ALA A 71 -18.27 -0.79 -1.96
C ALA A 71 -19.77 -0.96 -2.26
N SER A 72 -20.50 0.14 -2.39
CA SER A 72 -21.86 0.16 -2.94
C SER A 72 -21.76 0.19 -4.46
N ILE A 73 -22.16 -0.90 -5.11
CA ILE A 73 -22.08 -1.04 -6.56
C ILE A 73 -23.48 -1.09 -7.16
N LYS A 74 -23.82 -0.12 -8.01
CA LYS A 74 -25.09 -0.08 -8.74
C LYS A 74 -24.85 0.16 -10.22
N ASN A 75 -25.46 -0.66 -11.08
CA ASN A 75 -25.30 -0.57 -12.54
C ASN A 75 -23.81 -0.57 -12.98
N GLY A 76 -22.96 -1.32 -12.27
CA GLY A 76 -21.53 -1.40 -12.56
C GLY A 76 -20.71 -0.16 -12.16
N LYS A 77 -21.29 0.77 -11.40
CA LYS A 77 -20.61 1.96 -10.85
C LYS A 77 -20.53 1.87 -9.34
N ILE A 78 -19.41 2.34 -8.78
CA ILE A 78 -19.21 2.48 -7.34
C ILE A 78 -19.86 3.81 -6.92
N GLU A 79 -20.93 3.75 -6.15
CA GLU A 79 -21.67 4.95 -5.72
C GLU A 79 -20.95 5.68 -4.57
N ASN A 80 -20.26 4.95 -3.68
CA ASN A 80 -19.55 5.51 -2.53
C ASN A 80 -18.02 5.60 -2.73
N LEU A 81 -17.58 5.91 -3.96
CA LEU A 81 -16.15 6.00 -4.28
C LEU A 81 -15.41 7.04 -3.41
N GLU A 82 -16.03 8.19 -3.16
CA GLU A 82 -15.44 9.25 -2.35
C GLU A 82 -15.23 8.82 -0.88
N GLU A 83 -16.17 8.04 -0.33
CA GLU A 83 -16.07 7.46 1.01
C GLU A 83 -14.89 6.49 1.09
N LEU A 84 -14.77 5.57 0.13
CA LEU A 84 -13.67 4.60 0.04
C LEU A 84 -12.30 5.31 -0.04
N LEU A 85 -12.20 6.32 -0.90
CA LEU A 85 -10.95 7.09 -1.06
C LEU A 85 -10.63 7.91 0.19
N THR A 86 -11.63 8.52 0.82
CA THR A 86 -11.46 9.29 2.06
C THR A 86 -10.99 8.37 3.19
N PHE A 87 -11.57 7.18 3.32
CA PHE A 87 -11.14 6.18 4.30
C PHE A 87 -9.65 5.84 4.11
N LEU A 88 -9.23 5.49 2.89
CA LEU A 88 -7.84 5.17 2.57
C LEU A 88 -6.89 6.34 2.82
N ALA A 89 -7.30 7.57 2.52
CA ALA A 89 -6.50 8.77 2.73
C ALA A 89 -6.32 9.14 4.21
N THR A 90 -7.31 8.80 5.05
CA THR A 90 -7.34 9.18 6.48
C THR A 90 -6.88 8.07 7.42
N HIS A 91 -6.65 6.85 6.92
CA HIS A 91 -6.18 5.70 7.69
C HIS A 91 -4.80 5.20 7.22
N PRO A 92 -3.73 6.02 7.36
CA PRO A 92 -2.39 5.70 6.85
C PRO A 92 -1.68 4.55 7.59
N LYS A 93 -2.35 3.87 8.52
CA LYS A 93 -1.84 2.64 9.15
C LYS A 93 -2.17 1.39 8.34
N LEU A 94 -3.19 1.49 7.48
CA LEU A 94 -3.57 0.44 6.54
C LEU A 94 -2.68 0.45 5.29
N THR A 95 -2.12 1.62 4.95
CA THR A 95 -1.25 1.86 3.79
C THR A 95 0.21 2.06 4.19
#